data_AF-A0A851ECI3-F1
#
_entry.id   AF-A0A851ECI3-F1
#
_cell.length_a   1.000
_cell.length_b   1.000
_cell.length_c   1.000
_cell.angle_alpha   90.00
_cell.angle_beta   90.00
_cell.angle_gamma   90.00
#
_symmetry.space_group_name_H-M   'P 1'
#
loop_
_entity.id
_entity.type
_entity.pdbx_description
1 polymer ?
#
loop_
_entity_poly.entity_id
_entity_poly.type
_entity_poly.pdbx_seq_one_letter_code
_entity_poly.pdbx_strand_id
1 'polypeptide(L)'
;RRERQRFVDKNGRCNVQHGNLGGESSRYLSDLFTTLVDLKWRWNLLIFLLTYTVAWLVMASMWWGIAYLRGDLHQAHGDAYSPCVANVYNFPSAFLFFIETEATIGYGHRYITERCPEGIVLFLFQSLLGSVVDAFLIGCMFIKMSQPKKRAETLMFSRAAVISQRDAKLCLMFRVGNLRNSHMVSAQIRCKLIKSRQTPEGEFLPLDQCELDVGFGTGADQLFLVSPLTICHEINSESPFFCLSQRSLRSEQFEIVVILEGIVETTGMTCQARTSYTEDEVLWGHRFLPVMSLEDGFFRVDYSQFHATFEVPTPPYSVKE
;
A
#
# COMPACT_ATOMS: atom_id res chain seq x y z
N ARG A 1 23.71 -19.90 13.81
CA ARG A 1 22.69 -19.07 14.50
C ARG A 1 21.38 -19.25 13.74
N ARG A 2 20.32 -19.77 14.37
CA ARG A 2 18.99 -19.88 13.75
C ARG A 2 18.38 -18.48 13.81
N GLU A 3 18.14 -17.83 12.67
CA GLU A 3 17.40 -16.57 12.63
C GLU A 3 16.00 -16.81 13.20
N ARG A 4 15.65 -16.08 14.27
CA ARG A 4 14.32 -16.16 14.90
C ARG A 4 13.29 -15.53 13.97
N GLN A 5 12.09 -16.12 13.93
CA GLN A 5 10.99 -15.58 13.14
C GLN A 5 10.49 -14.29 13.78
N ARG A 6 10.33 -13.24 12.96
CA ARG A 6 9.83 -11.91 13.34
C ARG A 6 8.38 -11.73 12.87
N PHE A 7 7.56 -11.03 13.65
CA PHE A 7 6.17 -10.70 13.34
C PHE A 7 6.08 -9.65 12.23
N VAL A 8 6.95 -8.64 12.25
CA VAL A 8 7.07 -7.63 11.19
C VAL A 8 8.51 -7.61 10.68
N ASP A 9 8.67 -7.59 9.37
CA ASP A 9 9.97 -7.41 8.72
C ASP A 9 10.47 -5.96 8.86
N LYS A 10 11.78 -5.74 8.73
CA LYS A 10 12.37 -4.38 8.68
C LYS A 10 11.81 -3.49 7.57
N ASN A 11 11.23 -4.09 6.53
CA ASN A 11 10.56 -3.39 5.43
C ASN A 11 9.07 -3.10 5.71
N GLY A 12 8.55 -3.46 6.89
CA GLY A 12 7.17 -3.21 7.32
C GLY A 12 6.14 -4.24 6.84
N ARG A 13 6.56 -5.35 6.21
CA ARG A 13 5.68 -6.48 5.87
C ARG A 13 5.39 -7.32 7.11
N CYS A 14 4.14 -7.71 7.29
CA CYS A 14 3.74 -8.59 8.40
C CYS A 14 3.88 -10.06 7.98
N ASN A 15 4.59 -10.85 8.77
CA ASN A 15 4.82 -12.28 8.55
C ASN A 15 3.69 -13.12 9.15
N VAL A 16 2.45 -12.82 8.76
CA VAL A 16 1.26 -13.54 9.24
C VAL A 16 0.54 -14.15 8.05
N GLN A 17 0.38 -15.46 8.08
CA GLN A 17 -0.47 -16.19 7.14
C GLN A 17 -1.80 -16.50 7.83
N HIS A 18 -2.89 -16.07 7.21
CA HIS A 18 -4.23 -16.37 7.71
C HIS A 18 -4.61 -17.77 7.23
N GLY A 19 -4.62 -18.74 8.14
CA GLY A 19 -5.02 -20.13 7.88
C GLY A 19 -6.52 -20.36 8.08
N ASN A 20 -7.09 -21.38 7.43
CA ASN A 20 -8.48 -21.84 7.60
C ASN A 20 -9.58 -20.77 7.39
N LEU A 21 -9.47 -19.97 6.32
CA LEU A 21 -10.50 -19.02 5.89
C LEU A 21 -11.69 -19.71 5.16
N GLY A 22 -12.21 -20.80 5.74
CA GLY A 22 -13.29 -21.59 5.15
C GLY A 22 -14.54 -20.74 4.87
N GLY A 23 -14.90 -20.59 3.59
CA GLY A 23 -16.13 -19.92 3.14
C GLY A 23 -16.03 -18.42 2.82
N GLU A 24 -14.85 -17.79 2.92
CA GLU A 24 -14.71 -16.34 2.74
C GLU A 24 -14.32 -15.87 1.32
N SER A 25 -14.09 -16.77 0.37
CA SER A 25 -13.91 -16.39 -1.05
C SER A 25 -15.08 -15.56 -1.58
N SER A 26 -16.30 -15.82 -1.09
CA SER A 26 -17.49 -15.02 -1.39
C SER A 26 -17.41 -13.59 -0.85
N ARG A 27 -16.68 -13.34 0.25
CA ARG A 27 -16.53 -11.98 0.81
C ARG A 27 -15.53 -11.15 0.00
N TYR A 28 -14.44 -11.76 -0.45
CA TYR A 28 -13.54 -11.11 -1.42
C TYR A 28 -14.23 -10.78 -2.75
N LEU A 29 -15.14 -11.66 -3.21
CA LEU A 29 -15.97 -11.40 -4.39
C LEU A 29 -17.09 -10.38 -4.14
N SER A 30 -17.55 -10.19 -2.90
CA SER A 30 -18.48 -9.10 -2.58
C SER A 30 -17.81 -7.73 -2.58
N ASP A 31 -16.49 -7.69 -2.34
CA ASP A 31 -15.67 -6.49 -2.40
C ASP A 31 -14.66 -6.54 -3.56
N LEU A 32 -15.21 -6.63 -4.77
CA LEU A 32 -14.44 -6.69 -6.02
C LEU A 32 -13.56 -5.45 -6.21
N PHE A 33 -14.05 -4.28 -5.78
CA PHE A 33 -13.35 -3.02 -5.99
C PHE A 33 -12.04 -2.97 -5.21
N THR A 34 -12.06 -3.24 -3.90
CA THR A 34 -10.82 -3.25 -3.11
C THR A 34 -9.88 -4.36 -3.56
N THR A 35 -10.44 -5.52 -3.91
CA THR A 35 -9.67 -6.67 -4.41
C THR A 35 -8.90 -6.32 -5.68
N LEU A 36 -9.52 -5.68 -6.67
CA LEU A 36 -8.85 -5.22 -7.91
C LEU A 36 -7.74 -4.21 -7.62
N VAL A 37 -8.02 -3.25 -6.73
CA VAL A 37 -7.07 -2.22 -6.35
C VAL A 37 -5.87 -2.80 -5.58
N ASP A 38 -6.04 -3.85 -4.78
CA ASP A 38 -4.96 -4.45 -4.00
C ASP A 38 -4.15 -5.52 -4.75
N LEU A 39 -4.66 -6.07 -5.85
CA LEU A 39 -3.91 -7.00 -6.70
C LEU A 39 -2.58 -6.42 -7.19
N LYS A 40 -1.60 -7.27 -7.51
CA LYS A 40 -0.35 -6.76 -8.10
C LYS A 40 -0.63 -6.16 -9.49
N TRP A 41 0.13 -5.14 -9.88
CA TRP A 41 -0.01 -4.46 -11.19
C TRP A 41 -0.14 -5.42 -12.37
N ARG A 42 0.69 -6.47 -12.42
CA ARG A 42 0.64 -7.50 -13.47
C ARG A 42 -0.71 -8.22 -13.57
N TRP A 43 -1.33 -8.55 -12.45
CA TRP A 43 -2.64 -9.21 -12.42
C TRP A 43 -3.76 -8.22 -12.73
N ASN A 44 -3.65 -6.99 -12.23
CA ASN A 44 -4.62 -5.94 -12.53
C ASN A 44 -4.66 -5.62 -14.04
N LEU A 45 -3.49 -5.43 -14.67
CA LEU A 45 -3.38 -5.21 -16.11
C LEU A 45 -3.87 -6.41 -16.92
N LEU A 46 -3.57 -7.64 -16.48
CA LEU A 46 -4.06 -8.85 -17.13
C LEU A 46 -5.58 -8.94 -17.08
N ILE A 47 -6.19 -8.67 -15.92
CA ILE A 47 -7.64 -8.69 -15.74
C ILE A 47 -8.28 -7.64 -16.65
N PHE A 48 -7.74 -6.42 -16.72
CA PHE A 48 -8.30 -5.39 -17.59
C PHE A 48 -8.19 -5.73 -19.07
N LEU A 49 -7.03 -6.23 -19.51
CA LEU A 49 -6.85 -6.69 -20.89
C LEU A 49 -7.84 -7.80 -21.24
N LEU A 50 -8.02 -8.77 -20.34
CA LEU A 50 -8.94 -9.88 -20.53
C LEU A 50 -10.40 -9.40 -20.57
N THR A 51 -10.80 -8.54 -19.63
CA THR A 51 -12.16 -7.99 -19.58
C THR A 51 -12.50 -7.20 -20.84
N TYR A 52 -11.61 -6.32 -21.31
CA TYR A 52 -11.81 -5.61 -22.57
C TYR A 52 -11.89 -6.58 -23.74
N THR A 53 -10.95 -7.52 -23.85
CA THR A 53 -10.93 -8.47 -24.97
C THR A 53 -12.22 -9.29 -25.03
N VAL A 54 -12.70 -9.81 -23.89
CA VAL A 54 -13.94 -10.59 -23.82
C VAL A 54 -15.15 -9.72 -24.14
N ALA A 55 -15.27 -8.54 -23.53
CA ALA A 55 -16.39 -7.63 -23.80
C ALA A 55 -16.45 -7.21 -25.27
N TRP A 56 -15.31 -6.88 -25.86
CA TRP A 56 -15.18 -6.49 -27.26
C TRP A 56 -15.54 -7.62 -28.22
N LEU A 57 -15.08 -8.85 -27.94
CA LEU A 57 -15.44 -10.02 -28.74
C LEU A 57 -16.94 -10.33 -28.65
N VAL A 58 -17.55 -10.21 -27.48
CA VAL A 58 -19.00 -10.40 -27.29
C VAL A 58 -19.79 -9.36 -28.07
N MET A 59 -19.42 -8.08 -27.98
CA MET A 59 -20.13 -7.00 -28.67
C MET A 59 -19.94 -7.09 -30.19
N ALA A 60 -18.73 -7.37 -30.68
CA ALA A 60 -18.49 -7.61 -32.10
C ALA A 60 -19.25 -8.83 -32.63
N SER A 61 -19.40 -9.87 -31.81
CA SER A 61 -20.21 -11.05 -32.15
C SER A 61 -21.70 -10.70 -32.28
N MET A 62 -22.22 -9.78 -31.47
CA MET A 62 -23.59 -9.28 -31.62
C MET A 62 -23.78 -8.48 -32.92
N TRP A 63 -22.83 -7.60 -33.26
CA TRP A 63 -22.84 -6.89 -34.55
C TRP A 63 -22.78 -7.84 -35.75
N TRP A 64 -21.88 -8.82 -35.70
CA TRP A 64 -21.80 -9.86 -36.72
C TRP A 64 -23.09 -10.71 -36.78
N GLY A 65 -23.69 -11.00 -35.63
CA GLY A 65 -24.97 -11.71 -35.52
C GLY A 65 -26.13 -10.96 -36.17
N ILE A 66 -26.24 -9.64 -35.98
CA ILE A 66 -27.25 -8.80 -36.66
C ILE A 66 -27.04 -8.86 -38.17
N ALA A 67 -25.81 -8.67 -38.63
CA ALA A 67 -25.50 -8.74 -40.06
C ALA A 67 -25.83 -10.14 -40.64
N TYR A 68 -25.54 -11.21 -39.89
CA TYR A 68 -25.82 -12.58 -40.32
C TYR A 68 -27.32 -12.88 -40.41
N LEU A 69 -28.09 -12.49 -39.39
CA LEU A 69 -29.53 -12.71 -39.34
C LEU A 69 -30.29 -11.92 -40.40
N ARG A 70 -29.84 -10.70 -40.74
CA ARG A 70 -30.43 -9.92 -41.85
C ARG A 70 -29.98 -10.39 -43.24
N GLY A 71 -28.94 -11.23 -43.31
CA GLY A 71 -28.36 -11.67 -44.57
C GLY A 71 -27.41 -10.65 -45.22
N ASP A 72 -26.98 -9.62 -44.48
CA ASP A 72 -26.09 -8.55 -44.94
C ASP A 72 -24.71 -9.08 -45.40
N LEU A 73 -24.28 -10.24 -44.88
CA LEU A 73 -23.02 -10.89 -45.29
C LEU A 73 -23.08 -11.53 -46.69
N HIS A 74 -24.25 -11.96 -47.13
CA HIS A 74 -24.41 -12.76 -48.35
C HIS A 74 -25.08 -11.99 -49.49
N GLN A 75 -25.87 -10.96 -49.16
CA GLN A 75 -26.45 -10.08 -50.16
C GLN A 75 -25.34 -9.19 -50.72
N ALA A 76 -24.89 -9.52 -51.94
CA ALA A 76 -24.01 -8.68 -52.73
C ALA A 76 -24.57 -7.26 -52.71
N HIS A 77 -23.74 -6.29 -52.34
CA HIS A 77 -24.07 -4.87 -52.24
C HIS A 77 -24.36 -4.28 -53.63
N GLY A 78 -25.47 -4.73 -54.24
CA GLY A 78 -26.07 -4.06 -55.37
C GLY A 78 -26.69 -2.74 -54.88
N ASP A 79 -26.73 -1.75 -55.77
CA ASP A 79 -27.11 -0.37 -55.47
C ASP A 79 -28.50 -0.19 -54.82
N ALA A 80 -29.34 -1.22 -54.81
CA ALA A 80 -30.69 -1.20 -54.24
C ALA A 80 -30.78 -1.71 -52.78
N TYR A 81 -29.77 -2.44 -52.28
CA TYR A 81 -29.80 -3.00 -50.92
C TYR A 81 -28.94 -2.19 -49.95
N SER A 82 -29.56 -1.64 -48.92
CA SER A 82 -28.86 -0.93 -47.84
C SER A 82 -28.71 -1.85 -46.62
N PRO A 83 -27.49 -2.28 -46.26
CA PRO A 83 -27.26 -3.10 -45.07
C PRO A 83 -27.48 -2.31 -43.78
N CYS A 84 -27.57 -3.01 -42.64
CA CYS A 84 -27.67 -2.35 -41.33
C CYS A 84 -26.40 -1.55 -41.00
N VAL A 85 -25.23 -2.14 -41.27
CA VAL A 85 -23.94 -1.47 -41.19
C VAL A 85 -23.26 -1.59 -42.54
N ALA A 86 -22.92 -0.45 -43.14
CA ALA A 86 -22.22 -0.42 -44.42
C ALA A 86 -20.82 -1.06 -44.29
N ASN A 87 -20.42 -1.81 -45.31
CA ASN A 87 -19.07 -2.37 -45.44
C ASN A 87 -18.64 -3.35 -44.33
N VAL A 88 -19.60 -4.13 -43.82
CA VAL A 88 -19.38 -5.28 -42.92
C VAL A 88 -19.65 -6.57 -43.69
N TYR A 89 -18.58 -7.31 -44.02
CA TYR A 89 -18.63 -8.51 -44.86
C TYR A 89 -18.30 -9.81 -44.11
N ASN A 90 -17.63 -9.70 -42.96
CA ASN A 90 -17.15 -10.82 -42.15
C ASN A 90 -16.93 -10.39 -40.69
N PHE A 91 -16.64 -11.34 -39.80
CA PHE A 91 -16.41 -11.06 -38.39
C PHE A 91 -15.30 -10.01 -38.13
N PRO A 92 -14.12 -10.06 -38.77
CA PRO A 92 -13.12 -9.01 -38.64
C PRO A 92 -13.62 -7.60 -38.98
N SER A 93 -14.43 -7.45 -40.04
CA SER A 93 -15.00 -6.15 -40.39
C SER A 93 -16.06 -5.66 -39.38
N ALA A 94 -16.81 -6.57 -38.75
CA ALA A 94 -17.73 -6.23 -37.66
C ALA A 94 -16.96 -5.85 -36.38
N PHE A 95 -15.86 -6.54 -36.08
CA PHE A 95 -14.97 -6.21 -34.96
C PHE A 95 -14.32 -4.84 -35.13
N LEU A 96 -13.86 -4.50 -36.34
CA LEU A 96 -13.34 -3.17 -36.65
C LEU A 96 -14.42 -2.09 -36.50
N PHE A 97 -15.63 -2.31 -37.01
CA PHE A 97 -16.74 -1.38 -36.81
C PHE A 97 -17.06 -1.16 -35.32
N PHE A 98 -17.09 -2.23 -34.53
CA PHE A 98 -17.28 -2.16 -33.09
C PHE A 98 -16.20 -1.28 -32.44
N ILE A 99 -14.92 -1.51 -32.73
CA ILE A 99 -13.81 -0.71 -32.18
C ILE A 99 -13.89 0.75 -32.63
N GLU A 100 -14.15 1.00 -33.91
CA GLU A 100 -14.28 2.35 -34.46
C GLU A 100 -15.38 3.14 -33.74
N THR A 101 -16.47 2.46 -33.39
CA THR A 101 -17.61 3.04 -32.68
C THR A 101 -17.31 3.24 -31.20
N GLU A 102 -16.80 2.21 -30.53
CA GLU A 102 -16.52 2.22 -29.08
C GLU A 102 -15.42 3.21 -28.71
N ALA A 103 -14.31 3.17 -29.43
CA ALA A 103 -13.20 4.09 -29.22
C ALA A 103 -13.52 5.50 -29.77
N THR A 104 -14.71 5.70 -30.34
CA THR A 104 -15.16 6.97 -30.93
C THR A 104 -14.23 7.51 -32.02
N ILE A 105 -13.51 6.62 -32.70
CA ILE A 105 -12.60 6.95 -33.79
C ILE A 105 -13.39 7.30 -35.05
N GLY A 106 -14.39 6.47 -35.37
CA GLY A 106 -15.35 6.72 -36.45
C GLY A 106 -14.72 7.05 -37.81
N TYR A 107 -13.91 6.15 -38.38
CA TYR A 107 -13.27 6.39 -39.69
C TYR A 107 -14.27 6.69 -40.83
N GLY A 108 -15.54 6.31 -40.67
CA GLY A 108 -16.63 6.63 -41.60
C GLY A 108 -16.73 5.69 -42.81
N HIS A 109 -15.75 4.79 -43.00
CA HIS A 109 -15.87 3.71 -44.00
C HIS A 109 -16.96 2.70 -43.62
N ARG A 110 -17.17 2.47 -42.31
CA ARG A 110 -18.25 1.63 -41.78
C ARG A 110 -19.17 2.53 -40.96
N TYR A 111 -20.45 2.54 -41.31
CA TYR A 111 -21.45 3.39 -40.66
C TYR A 111 -22.79 2.67 -40.58
N ILE A 112 -23.54 2.99 -39.52
CA ILE A 112 -24.89 2.46 -39.29
C ILE A 112 -25.91 3.18 -40.18
N THR A 113 -26.91 2.46 -40.67
CA THR A 113 -28.03 3.02 -41.44
C THR A 113 -29.32 3.05 -40.62
N GLU A 114 -30.27 3.90 -41.01
CA GLU A 114 -31.57 4.07 -40.35
C GLU A 114 -32.53 2.88 -40.55
N ARG A 115 -32.17 1.89 -41.37
CA ARG A 115 -33.05 0.77 -41.76
C ARG A 115 -33.12 -0.38 -40.75
N CYS A 116 -32.25 -0.39 -39.73
CA CYS A 116 -32.20 -1.43 -38.71
C CYS A 116 -32.39 -0.87 -37.28
N PRO A 117 -33.62 -0.90 -36.73
CA PRO A 117 -33.84 -0.45 -35.36
C PRO A 117 -33.04 -1.28 -34.33
N GLU A 118 -32.81 -2.56 -34.58
CA GLU A 118 -32.00 -3.41 -33.71
C GLU A 118 -30.53 -3.00 -33.66
N GLY A 119 -29.96 -2.51 -34.77
CA GLY A 119 -28.60 -1.97 -34.82
C GLY A 119 -28.50 -0.67 -34.02
N ILE A 120 -29.52 0.19 -34.11
CA ILE A 120 -29.59 1.44 -33.35
C ILE A 120 -29.68 1.14 -31.85
N VAL A 121 -30.51 0.17 -31.44
CA VAL A 121 -30.61 -0.25 -30.04
C VAL A 121 -29.28 -0.84 -29.55
N LEU A 122 -28.60 -1.67 -30.34
CA LEU A 122 -27.29 -2.22 -29.99
C LEU A 122 -26.24 -1.10 -29.86
N PHE A 123 -26.23 -0.14 -30.77
CA PHE A 123 -25.36 1.04 -30.73
C PHE A 123 -25.58 1.86 -29.46
N LEU A 124 -26.82 2.14 -29.08
CA LEU A 124 -27.16 2.87 -27.85
C LEU A 124 -26.71 2.09 -26.61
N PHE A 125 -27.01 0.79 -26.57
CA PHE A 125 -26.62 -0.08 -25.46
C PHE A 125 -25.10 -0.15 -25.31
N GLN A 126 -24.39 -0.35 -26.42
CA GLN A 126 -22.93 -0.34 -26.48
C GLN A 126 -22.37 0.98 -25.96
N SER A 127 -22.85 2.12 -26.47
CA SER A 127 -22.32 3.44 -26.09
C SER A 127 -22.47 3.71 -24.58
N LEU A 128 -23.63 3.34 -24.02
CA LEU A 128 -23.89 3.48 -22.59
C LEU A 128 -23.02 2.52 -21.76
N LEU A 129 -22.97 1.25 -22.12
CA LEU A 129 -22.21 0.25 -21.39
C LEU A 129 -20.70 0.53 -21.45
N GLY A 130 -20.20 0.92 -22.62
CA GLY A 130 -18.80 1.30 -22.87
C GLY A 130 -18.34 2.42 -21.95
N SER A 131 -19.10 3.52 -21.92
CA SER A 131 -18.80 4.66 -21.05
C SER A 131 -18.77 4.29 -19.55
N VAL A 132 -19.65 3.38 -19.10
CA VAL A 132 -19.67 2.90 -17.71
C VAL A 132 -18.44 2.04 -17.40
N VAL A 133 -18.06 1.14 -18.31
CA VAL A 133 -16.89 0.28 -18.17
C VAL A 133 -15.60 1.11 -18.16
N ASP A 134 -15.46 2.06 -19.09
CA ASP A 134 -14.31 2.96 -19.15
C ASP A 134 -14.18 3.82 -17.89
N ALA A 135 -15.29 4.39 -17.40
CA ALA A 135 -15.29 5.16 -16.16
C ALA A 135 -14.83 4.31 -14.96
N PHE A 136 -15.31 3.07 -14.85
CA PHE A 136 -14.92 2.16 -13.78
C PHE A 136 -13.43 1.81 -13.84
N LEU A 137 -12.90 1.50 -15.03
CA LEU A 137 -11.52 1.09 -15.21
C LEU A 137 -10.53 2.23 -15.00
N ILE A 138 -10.83 3.42 -15.52
CA ILE A 138 -10.05 4.63 -15.28
C ILE A 138 -10.07 4.96 -13.78
N GLY A 139 -11.24 4.88 -13.13
CA GLY A 139 -11.37 5.10 -11.68
C GLY A 139 -10.52 4.13 -10.86
N CYS A 140 -10.56 2.83 -11.20
CA CYS A 140 -9.74 1.81 -10.53
C CYS A 140 -8.24 2.06 -10.72
N MET A 141 -7.81 2.43 -11.94
CA MET A 141 -6.42 2.76 -12.23
C MET A 141 -5.96 4.01 -11.49
N PHE A 142 -6.76 5.05 -11.48
CA PHE A 142 -6.47 6.30 -10.79
C PHE A 142 -6.29 6.07 -9.29
N ILE A 143 -7.22 5.34 -8.66
CA ILE A 143 -7.14 5.03 -7.22
C ILE A 143 -5.90 4.20 -6.92
N LYS A 144 -5.63 3.15 -7.71
CA LYS A 144 -4.44 2.31 -7.55
C LYS A 144 -3.13 3.09 -7.71
N MET A 145 -3.06 4.00 -8.67
CA MET A 145 -1.90 4.86 -8.91
C MET A 145 -1.71 5.86 -7.77
N SER A 146 -2.81 6.35 -7.21
CA SER A 146 -2.78 7.34 -6.13
C SER A 146 -2.34 6.72 -4.81
N GLN A 147 -2.59 5.42 -4.56
CA GLN A 147 -2.26 4.75 -3.29
C GLN A 147 -0.83 5.05 -2.80
N PRO A 148 -0.65 5.52 -1.56
CA PRO A 148 0.64 5.98 -1.05
C PRO A 148 1.59 4.84 -0.63
N LYS A 149 1.39 3.60 -1.11
CA LYS A 149 2.20 2.43 -0.73
C LYS A 149 3.70 2.63 -0.96
N LYS A 150 4.08 3.31 -2.05
CA LYS A 150 5.48 3.65 -2.35
C LYS A 150 6.05 4.77 -1.47
N ARG A 151 5.20 5.57 -0.83
CA ARG A 151 5.68 6.66 0.03
C ARG A 151 6.22 6.13 1.36
N ALA A 152 5.69 5.01 1.85
CA ALA A 152 6.26 4.29 2.98
C ALA A 152 7.73 3.88 2.75
N GLU A 153 8.12 3.60 1.50
CA GLU A 153 9.53 3.26 1.15
C GLU A 153 10.48 4.46 1.24
N THR A 154 9.94 5.69 1.21
CA THR A 154 10.73 6.93 1.36
C THR A 154 10.80 7.45 2.80
N LEU A 155 10.13 6.77 3.72
CA LEU A 155 10.26 6.96 5.15
C LEU A 155 11.29 5.98 5.67
N MET A 156 12.25 6.46 6.44
CA MET A 156 13.37 5.67 6.91
C MET A 156 13.32 5.52 8.42
N PHE A 157 13.60 4.31 8.89
CA PHE A 157 13.84 4.01 10.30
C PHE A 157 15.31 3.62 10.52
N SER A 158 15.84 3.86 11.72
CA SER A 158 17.17 3.35 12.07
C SER A 158 17.23 1.83 11.97
N ARG A 159 18.41 1.26 11.70
CA ARG A 159 18.55 -0.21 11.62
C ARG A 159 18.45 -0.85 13.00
N ALA A 160 19.01 -0.19 14.00
CA ALA A 160 18.96 -0.56 15.40
C ALA A 160 18.17 0.47 16.21
N ALA A 161 17.63 0.03 17.34
CA ALA A 161 17.24 0.90 18.43
C ALA A 161 18.38 0.94 19.46
N VAL A 162 18.48 1.99 20.25
CA VAL A 162 19.54 2.16 21.24
C VAL A 162 18.96 2.46 22.61
N ILE A 163 19.59 1.96 23.66
CA ILE A 163 19.26 2.29 25.04
C ILE A 163 20.42 3.08 25.63
N SER A 164 20.17 4.29 26.11
CA SER A 164 21.15 5.07 26.86
C SER A 164 20.47 6.12 27.73
N GLN A 165 21.25 6.74 28.64
CA GLN A 165 20.72 7.82 29.46
C GLN A 165 20.51 9.08 28.62
N ARG A 166 19.39 9.77 28.83
CA ARG A 166 19.08 11.11 28.32
C ARG A 166 18.43 11.90 29.45
N ASP A 167 18.98 13.06 29.77
CA ASP A 167 18.49 13.92 30.87
C ASP A 167 18.32 13.14 32.19
N ALA A 168 19.34 12.34 32.53
CA ALA A 168 19.42 11.45 33.70
C ALA A 168 18.40 10.29 33.74
N LYS A 169 17.63 10.08 32.67
CA LYS A 169 16.65 8.99 32.56
C LYS A 169 17.11 7.95 31.55
N LEU A 170 16.83 6.67 31.81
CA LEU A 170 17.14 5.61 30.86
C LEU A 170 16.07 5.59 29.77
N CYS A 171 16.48 5.69 28.50
CA CYS A 171 15.55 5.80 27.40
C CYS A 171 15.87 4.81 26.28
N LEU A 172 14.81 4.21 25.72
CA LEU A 172 14.87 3.49 24.46
C LEU A 172 14.65 4.49 23.32
N MET A 173 15.55 4.50 22.34
CA MET A 173 15.55 5.48 21.26
C MET A 173 15.70 4.81 19.90
N PHE A 174 14.99 5.35 18.91
CA PHE A 174 15.16 4.99 17.50
C PHE A 174 14.98 6.22 16.63
N ARG A 175 15.52 6.19 15.42
CA ARG A 175 15.49 7.33 14.51
C ARG A 175 14.46 7.13 13.41
N VAL A 176 13.77 8.20 13.06
CA VAL A 176 12.85 8.28 11.94
C VAL A 176 13.27 9.45 11.04
N GLY A 177 13.16 9.28 9.72
CA GLY A 177 13.52 10.32 8.76
C GLY A 177 12.63 10.28 7.52
N ASN A 178 12.54 11.42 6.85
CA ASN A 178 11.83 11.59 5.59
C ASN A 178 12.85 11.89 4.47
N LEU A 179 12.96 11.00 3.49
CA LEU A 179 13.89 11.18 2.37
C LEU A 179 13.41 12.19 1.32
N ARG A 180 12.14 12.61 1.38
CA ARG A 180 11.56 13.56 0.44
C ARG A 180 11.43 14.95 1.06
N ASN A 181 11.52 15.97 0.21
CA ASN A 181 11.23 17.36 0.58
C ASN A 181 9.73 17.58 0.89
N SER A 182 8.84 16.79 0.28
CA SER A 182 7.40 16.85 0.58
C SER A 182 7.14 16.45 2.03
N HIS A 183 6.33 17.23 2.73
CA HIS A 183 6.06 17.04 4.15
C HIS A 183 5.06 15.91 4.38
N MET A 184 5.21 15.23 5.52
CA MET A 184 4.17 14.35 6.03
C MET A 184 3.33 15.15 7.02
N VAL A 185 2.10 15.44 6.61
CA VAL A 185 1.16 16.27 7.38
C VAL A 185 0.56 15.41 8.49
N SER A 186 0.46 15.94 9.72
CA SER A 186 -0.07 15.20 10.87
C SER A 186 0.64 13.86 11.08
N ALA A 187 1.98 13.89 11.09
CA ALA A 187 2.76 12.67 11.33
C ALA A 187 2.61 12.25 12.80
N GLN A 188 2.28 10.99 13.05
CA GLN A 188 2.10 10.40 14.37
C GLN A 188 2.90 9.12 14.48
N ILE A 189 3.56 8.92 15.63
CA ILE A 189 4.36 7.71 15.89
C ILE A 189 3.73 6.88 17.01
N ARG A 190 3.63 5.57 16.77
CA ARG A 190 3.14 4.60 17.75
C ARG A 190 4.12 3.44 17.87
N CYS A 191 4.29 2.95 19.09
CA CYS A 191 5.19 1.85 19.38
C CYS A 191 4.46 0.76 20.16
N LYS A 192 4.66 -0.50 19.77
CA LYS A 192 4.11 -1.66 20.46
C LYS A 192 5.22 -2.64 20.78
N LEU A 193 5.24 -3.12 22.01
CA LEU A 193 6.00 -4.28 22.43
C LEU A 193 5.17 -5.54 22.15
N ILE A 194 5.75 -6.48 21.41
CA ILE A 194 5.19 -7.80 21.16
C ILE A 194 6.02 -8.82 21.93
N LYS A 195 5.38 -9.50 22.88
CA LYS A 195 6.02 -10.54 23.69
C LYS A 195 4.99 -11.59 24.11
N SER A 196 5.40 -12.84 24.18
CA SER A 196 4.56 -13.90 24.76
C SER A 196 4.51 -13.72 26.27
N ARG A 197 3.32 -13.79 26.88
CA ARG A 197 3.17 -13.79 28.34
C ARG A 197 2.13 -14.78 28.81
N GLN A 198 2.25 -15.18 30.06
CA GLN A 198 1.22 -15.92 30.77
C GLN A 198 0.56 -15.00 31.80
N THR A 199 -0.77 -14.98 31.86
CA THR A 199 -1.49 -14.19 32.85
C THR A 199 -1.41 -14.83 34.24
N PRO A 200 -1.65 -14.07 35.33
CA PRO A 200 -1.72 -14.65 36.68
C PRO A 200 -2.76 -15.78 36.82
N GLU A 201 -3.82 -15.74 36.01
CA GLU A 201 -4.89 -16.74 35.97
C GLU A 201 -4.51 -18.00 35.17
N GLY A 202 -3.35 -18.01 34.51
CA GLY A 202 -2.80 -19.14 33.78
C GLY A 202 -3.04 -19.13 32.26
N GLU A 203 -3.69 -18.10 31.70
CA GLU A 203 -3.91 -17.96 30.26
C GLU A 203 -2.59 -17.64 29.54
N PHE A 204 -2.28 -18.37 28.46
CA PHE A 204 -1.10 -18.11 27.63
C PHE A 204 -1.46 -17.22 26.44
N LEU A 205 -0.81 -16.06 26.33
CA LEU A 205 -0.95 -15.10 25.24
C LEU A 205 0.29 -15.17 24.34
N PRO A 206 0.20 -15.77 23.13
CA PRO A 206 1.37 -16.00 22.28
C PRO A 206 2.07 -14.72 21.79
N LEU A 207 1.33 -13.67 21.49
CA LEU A 207 1.85 -12.40 20.95
C LEU A 207 1.08 -11.24 21.58
N ASP A 208 1.22 -11.08 22.89
CA ASP A 208 0.58 -9.97 23.58
C ASP A 208 1.18 -8.64 23.11
N GLN A 209 0.32 -7.65 22.90
CA GLN A 209 0.70 -6.34 22.37
C GLN A 209 0.53 -5.30 23.47
N CYS A 210 1.65 -4.82 24.01
CA CYS A 210 1.65 -3.72 24.97
C CYS A 210 2.09 -2.43 24.28
N GLU A 211 1.42 -1.31 24.54
CA GLU A 211 1.84 -0.01 24.01
C GLU A 211 3.09 0.51 24.73
N LEU A 212 4.00 1.11 23.98
CA LEU A 212 5.17 1.81 24.51
C LEU A 212 4.94 3.32 24.36
N ASP A 213 4.84 4.03 25.49
CA ASP A 213 4.58 5.46 25.48
C ASP A 213 5.75 6.25 24.88
N VAL A 214 5.49 6.95 23.80
CA VAL A 214 6.43 7.84 23.10
C VAL A 214 6.00 9.30 23.18
N GLY A 215 5.18 9.64 24.18
CA GLY A 215 4.70 10.98 24.45
C GLY A 215 3.25 11.22 24.03
N PHE A 216 2.40 10.19 24.07
CA PHE A 216 0.99 10.32 23.71
C PHE A 216 0.26 11.32 24.63
N GLY A 217 0.53 11.25 25.93
CA GLY A 217 -0.09 12.15 26.93
C GLY A 217 0.35 13.61 26.80
N THR A 218 1.51 13.88 26.20
CA THR A 218 2.06 15.23 26.02
C THR A 218 1.87 15.78 24.61
N GLY A 219 1.38 14.96 23.67
CA GLY A 219 1.30 15.27 22.24
C GLY A 219 2.66 15.24 21.52
N ALA A 220 3.73 14.74 22.18
CA ALA A 220 5.05 14.63 21.57
C ALA A 220 5.14 13.47 20.55
N ASP A 221 4.13 12.61 20.50
CA ASP A 221 3.91 11.62 19.44
C ASP A 221 3.57 12.26 18.09
N GLN A 222 3.10 13.52 18.08
CA GLN A 222 2.85 14.31 16.88
C GLN A 222 4.14 14.96 16.38
N LEU A 223 4.64 14.46 15.25
CA LEU A 223 5.95 14.81 14.73
C LEU A 223 5.87 15.91 13.66
N PHE A 224 6.77 16.88 13.75
CA PHE A 224 7.11 17.76 12.63
C PHE A 224 8.35 17.18 11.91
N LEU A 225 8.13 16.23 11.01
CA LEU A 225 9.19 15.43 10.39
C LEU A 225 9.78 16.08 9.13
N VAL A 226 10.67 17.06 9.33
CA VAL A 226 11.46 17.69 8.26
C VAL A 226 12.88 17.12 8.20
N SER A 227 13.57 17.11 9.34
CA SER A 227 14.86 16.46 9.53
C SER A 227 14.69 15.16 10.33
N PRO A 228 15.70 14.27 10.33
CA PRO A 228 15.66 13.07 11.15
C PRO A 228 15.42 13.37 12.63
N LEU A 229 14.37 12.75 13.19
CA LEU A 229 14.03 12.86 14.61
C LEU A 229 14.41 11.57 15.34
N THR A 230 14.91 11.71 16.56
CA THR A 230 15.15 10.58 17.46
C THR A 230 13.98 10.48 18.42
N ILE A 231 13.15 9.46 18.22
CA ILE A 231 12.01 9.15 19.08
C ILE A 231 12.53 8.51 20.35
N CYS A 232 11.93 8.88 21.48
CA CYS A 232 12.40 8.54 22.81
C CYS A 232 11.25 7.97 23.62
N HIS A 233 11.39 6.71 24.06
CA HIS A 233 10.54 6.10 25.08
C HIS A 233 11.30 6.15 26.40
N GLU A 234 10.76 6.86 27.38
CA GLU A 234 11.30 6.90 28.74
C GLU A 234 11.00 5.57 29.45
N ILE A 235 12.04 4.89 29.94
CA ILE A 235 11.87 3.68 30.73
C ILE A 235 11.59 4.10 32.17
N ASN A 236 10.31 4.31 32.48
CA ASN A 236 9.82 4.63 33.81
C ASN A 236 9.21 3.39 34.50
N SER A 237 8.56 3.58 35.66
CA SER A 237 7.91 2.50 36.42
C SER A 237 6.73 1.84 35.70
N GLU A 238 6.12 2.51 34.72
CA GLU A 238 5.00 2.00 33.94
C GLU A 238 5.46 1.29 32.66
N SER A 239 6.72 1.50 32.25
CA SER A 239 7.30 0.87 31.07
C SER A 239 7.43 -0.64 31.27
N PRO A 240 7.10 -1.46 30.25
CA PRO A 240 7.35 -2.90 30.29
C PRO A 240 8.86 -3.22 30.35
N PHE A 241 9.73 -2.25 30.08
CA PHE A 241 11.18 -2.37 30.19
C PHE A 241 11.73 -1.94 31.57
N PHE A 242 10.88 -1.66 32.56
CA PHE A 242 11.32 -1.19 33.89
C PHE A 242 12.33 -2.13 34.57
N CYS A 243 12.14 -3.45 34.43
CA CYS A 243 13.04 -4.48 34.96
C CYS A 243 14.13 -4.93 33.97
N LEU A 244 14.24 -4.30 32.78
CA LEU A 244 15.18 -4.71 31.75
C LEU A 244 16.59 -4.20 32.10
N SER A 245 17.55 -5.11 32.21
CA SER A 245 18.98 -4.79 32.37
C SER A 245 19.78 -5.19 31.13
N GLN A 246 21.03 -4.72 31.01
CA GLN A 246 21.91 -5.08 29.89
C GLN A 246 22.13 -6.59 29.77
N ARG A 247 22.17 -7.30 30.91
CA ARG A 247 22.30 -8.76 30.95
C ARG A 247 21.01 -9.45 30.51
N SER A 248 19.87 -8.98 31.02
CA SER A 248 18.55 -9.55 30.73
C SER A 248 18.17 -9.39 29.25
N LEU A 249 18.56 -8.28 28.61
CA LEU A 249 18.33 -8.02 27.19
C LEU A 249 18.80 -9.16 26.27
N ARG A 250 19.89 -9.85 26.62
CA ARG A 250 20.43 -10.96 25.82
C ARG A 250 19.63 -12.26 25.97
N SER A 251 18.88 -12.42 27.05
CA SER A 251 18.07 -13.60 27.33
C SER A 251 16.59 -13.42 27.00
N GLU A 252 16.13 -12.17 26.98
CA GLU A 252 14.75 -11.80 26.72
C GLU A 252 14.34 -12.07 25.26
N GLN A 253 13.04 -12.27 25.07
CA GLN A 253 12.45 -12.50 23.76
C GLN A 253 11.30 -11.52 23.56
N PHE A 254 11.52 -10.53 22.71
CA PHE A 254 10.51 -9.54 22.38
C PHE A 254 10.79 -8.89 21.03
N GLU A 255 9.76 -8.27 20.48
CA GLU A 255 9.86 -7.48 19.27
C GLU A 255 9.16 -6.13 19.48
N ILE A 256 9.87 -5.03 19.21
CA ILE A 256 9.30 -3.69 19.24
C ILE A 256 8.84 -3.34 17.84
N VAL A 257 7.54 -3.22 17.61
CA VAL A 257 6.97 -2.74 16.35
C VAL A 257 6.74 -1.25 16.43
N VAL A 258 7.30 -0.52 15.46
CA VAL A 258 7.17 0.92 15.33
C VAL A 258 6.31 1.22 14.11
N ILE A 259 5.34 2.12 14.29
CA ILE A 259 4.34 2.50 13.30
C ILE A 259 4.35 4.02 13.17
N LEU A 260 4.68 4.51 11.99
CA LEU A 260 4.61 5.93 11.64
C LEU A 260 3.43 6.13 10.69
N GLU A 261 2.51 6.98 11.09
CA GLU A 261 1.34 7.36 10.32
C GLU A 261 1.40 8.82 9.95
N GLY A 262 0.78 9.19 8.83
CA GLY A 262 0.62 10.59 8.47
C GLY A 262 0.02 10.75 7.09
N ILE A 263 -0.29 11.99 6.72
CA ILE A 263 -0.95 12.34 5.47
C ILE A 263 0.10 12.78 4.45
N VAL A 264 -0.04 12.22 3.25
CA VAL A 264 0.78 12.54 2.08
C VAL A 264 0.34 13.89 1.51
N GLU A 265 1.16 14.93 1.71
CA GLU A 265 0.88 16.31 1.28
C GLU A 265 0.32 16.43 -0.16
N THR A 266 0.88 15.69 -1.11
CA THR A 266 0.49 15.78 -2.53
C THR A 266 -0.83 15.11 -2.87
N THR A 267 -1.31 14.15 -2.05
CA THR A 267 -2.51 13.34 -2.39
C THR A 267 -3.61 13.41 -1.34
N GLY A 268 -3.33 13.94 -0.15
CA GLY A 268 -4.27 13.95 0.98
C GLY A 268 -4.56 12.58 1.60
N MET A 269 -3.97 11.49 1.10
CA MET A 269 -4.17 10.16 1.65
C MET A 269 -3.25 9.87 2.84
N THR A 270 -3.76 9.06 3.76
CA THR A 270 -3.00 8.53 4.89
C THR A 270 -2.02 7.44 4.43
N CYS A 271 -0.81 7.50 4.94
CA CYS A 271 0.26 6.54 4.72
C CYS A 271 0.70 5.99 6.08
N GLN A 272 0.96 4.68 6.12
CA GLN A 272 1.48 3.99 7.30
C GLN A 272 2.78 3.29 6.92
N ALA A 273 3.88 3.67 7.56
CA ALA A 273 5.17 3.00 7.48
C ALA A 273 5.43 2.23 8.78
N ARG A 274 6.01 1.04 8.68
CA ARG A 274 6.22 0.15 9.82
C ARG A 274 7.63 -0.41 9.78
N THR A 275 8.20 -0.67 10.96
CA THR A 275 9.43 -1.43 11.13
C THR A 275 9.37 -2.20 12.45
N SER A 276 10.31 -3.10 12.66
CA SER A 276 10.47 -3.83 13.93
C SER A 276 11.89 -3.73 14.45
N TYR A 277 12.07 -3.91 15.75
CA TYR A 277 13.36 -4.14 16.41
C TYR A 277 13.24 -5.37 17.30
N THR A 278 13.99 -6.41 16.94
CA THR A 278 14.18 -7.59 17.80
C THR A 278 15.21 -7.30 18.89
N GLU A 279 15.31 -8.16 19.89
CA GLU A 279 16.27 -8.06 20.99
C GLU A 279 17.73 -7.88 20.53
N ASP A 280 18.12 -8.56 19.45
CA ASP A 280 19.47 -8.49 18.86
C ASP A 280 19.74 -7.15 18.15
N GLU A 281 18.68 -6.40 17.82
CA GLU A 281 18.72 -5.12 17.11
C GLU A 281 18.58 -3.93 18.09
N VAL A 282 18.55 -4.18 19.40
CA VAL A 282 18.56 -3.17 20.47
C VAL A 282 19.97 -3.08 21.08
N LEU A 283 20.63 -1.94 20.91
CA LEU A 283 22.00 -1.71 21.38
C LEU A 283 22.01 -0.98 22.72
N TRP A 284 22.43 -1.67 23.78
CA TRP A 284 22.57 -1.06 25.10
C TRP A 284 23.86 -0.25 25.20
N GLY A 285 23.78 0.96 25.74
CA GLY A 285 24.93 1.86 25.90
C GLY A 285 25.35 2.54 24.60
N HIS A 286 24.43 2.75 23.66
CA HIS A 286 24.70 3.42 22.40
C HIS A 286 23.90 4.73 22.27
N ARG A 287 24.43 5.67 21.50
CA ARG A 287 23.72 6.86 21.01
C ARG A 287 23.90 6.99 19.51
N PHE A 288 22.94 7.62 18.84
CA PHE A 288 23.07 7.90 17.43
C PHE A 288 24.01 9.06 17.15
N LEU A 289 24.81 8.98 16.08
CA LEU A 289 25.63 10.09 15.62
C LEU A 289 24.75 11.26 15.16
N PRO A 290 25.14 12.52 15.44
CA PRO A 290 24.48 13.70 14.88
C PRO A 290 24.50 13.66 13.36
N VAL A 291 23.39 14.02 12.72
CA VAL A 291 23.25 14.01 11.25
C VAL A 291 23.02 15.41 10.66
N MET A 292 22.85 16.41 11.50
CA MET A 292 22.61 17.79 11.06
C MET A 292 23.89 18.61 11.21
N SER A 293 24.26 19.30 10.14
CA SER A 293 25.31 20.32 10.13
C SER A 293 24.75 21.64 9.62
N LEU A 294 25.29 22.75 10.10
CA LEU A 294 25.00 24.08 9.59
C LEU A 294 25.98 24.38 8.45
N GLU A 295 25.47 24.60 7.25
CA GLU A 295 26.22 25.16 6.12
C GLU A 295 25.75 26.59 5.87
N ASP A 296 26.47 27.34 5.04
CA ASP A 296 26.20 28.77 4.81
C ASP A 296 24.76 29.03 4.34
N GLY A 297 23.89 29.41 5.28
CA GLY A 297 22.49 29.77 5.05
C GLY A 297 21.48 28.62 5.08
N PHE A 298 21.88 27.36 5.30
CA PHE A 298 20.94 26.23 5.38
C PHE A 298 21.41 25.07 6.28
N PHE A 299 20.45 24.30 6.78
CA PHE A 299 20.71 23.06 7.51
C PHE A 299 20.88 21.90 6.53
N ARG A 300 22.02 21.21 6.58
CA ARG A 300 22.27 20.01 5.79
C ARG A 300 22.11 18.76 6.64
N VAL A 301 21.46 17.75 6.08
CA VAL A 301 21.32 16.43 6.70
C VAL A 301 22.21 15.42 5.98
N ASP A 302 23.15 14.80 6.70
CA ASP A 302 23.97 13.70 6.19
C ASP A 302 23.32 12.35 6.51
N TYR A 303 22.64 11.77 5.51
CA TYR A 303 22.00 10.46 5.64
C TYR A 303 22.98 9.29 5.71
N SER A 304 24.26 9.47 5.38
CA SER A 304 25.26 8.39 5.49
C SER A 304 25.46 7.93 6.95
N GLN A 305 25.31 8.87 7.90
CA GLN A 305 25.41 8.64 9.34
C GLN A 305 24.06 8.36 10.00
N PHE A 306 22.97 8.29 9.22
CA PHE A 306 21.62 8.13 9.77
C PHE A 306 21.47 6.91 10.68
N HIS A 307 22.06 5.78 10.27
CA HIS A 307 22.02 4.53 11.02
C HIS A 307 23.18 4.38 12.02
N ALA A 308 24.16 5.26 11.99
CA ALA A 308 25.40 5.09 12.72
C ALA A 308 25.22 5.43 14.21
N THR A 309 25.85 4.63 15.06
CA THR A 309 25.79 4.75 16.52
C THR A 309 27.20 4.69 17.10
N PHE A 310 27.39 5.30 18.26
CA PHE A 310 28.62 5.22 19.04
C PHE A 310 28.32 4.81 20.48
N GLU A 311 29.27 4.13 21.11
CA GLU A 311 29.16 3.68 22.50
C GLU A 311 29.27 4.86 23.47
N VAL A 312 28.48 4.80 24.54
CA VAL A 312 28.47 5.78 25.62
C VAL A 312 28.40 5.09 26.98
N PRO A 313 29.09 5.62 28.02
CA PRO A 313 28.95 5.12 29.37
C PRO A 313 27.48 5.16 29.81
N THR A 314 26.90 3.99 30.07
CA THR A 314 25.50 3.82 30.49
C THR A 314 25.46 2.76 31.58
N PRO A 315 24.69 2.95 32.67
CA PRO A 315 24.54 1.92 33.69
C PRO A 315 24.10 0.58 33.09
N PRO A 316 24.66 -0.55 33.54
CA PRO A 316 24.27 -1.89 33.06
C PRO A 316 22.99 -2.41 33.73
N TYR A 317 22.53 -1.72 34.78
CA TYR A 317 21.42 -2.08 35.64
C TYR A 317 20.07 -1.66 35.06
N SER A 318 19.01 -2.32 35.51
CA SER A 318 17.64 -1.89 35.19
C SER A 318 17.26 -0.61 35.94
N VAL A 319 16.18 0.06 35.56
CA VAL A 319 15.70 1.27 36.28
C VAL A 319 15.19 0.93 37.68
N LYS A 320 14.79 -0.33 37.90
CA LYS A 320 14.34 -0.84 39.19
C LYS A 320 15.48 -1.05 40.21
N GLU A 321 16.70 -1.27 39.74
CA GLU A 321 17.90 -1.54 40.56
C GLU A 321 18.61 -0.24 40.97
#